data_AF-A0AAD9X7F1-F1
#
_entry.id   AF-A0AAD9X7F1-F1
#
_cell.length_a   1.000
_cell.length_b   1.000
_cell.length_c   1.000
_cell.angle_alpha   90.00
_cell.angle_beta   90.00
_cell.angle_gamma   90.00
#
_symmetry.space_group_name_H-M   'P 1'
#
loop_
_entity.id
_entity.type
_entity.pdbx_description
1 polymer ?
#
loop_
_entity_poly.entity_id
_entity_poly.type
_entity_poly.pdbx_seq_one_letter_code
_entity_poly.pdbx_strand_id
1 'polypeptide(L)'
;MKKGADSISDFVLRIKNVGDALLATSEDVKDRDLVVSLMYGVGHDFDSIVSVITAQQRFITFEDAHFLLLTHEQRLHHLDSSSQLDIGQSSANYATNSSQEKKKDT
;
A
#
# COMPACT_ATOMS: atom_id res chain seq x y z
N MET A 1 4.35 -17.76 5.92
CA MET A 1 3.12 -17.83 5.08
C MET A 1 3.11 -16.61 4.18
N LYS A 2 2.54 -16.67 2.97
CA LYS A 2 2.44 -15.51 2.06
C LYS A 2 0.96 -15.18 1.80
N LYS A 3 0.63 -13.90 1.62
CA LYS A 3 -0.72 -13.41 1.29
C LYS A 3 -1.19 -13.94 -0.06
N GLY A 4 -0.33 -13.92 -1.07
CA GLY A 4 -0.71 -14.36 -2.42
C GLY A 4 -1.77 -13.43 -3.03
N ALA A 5 -2.81 -14.01 -3.65
CA ALA A 5 -3.94 -13.28 -4.22
C ALA A 5 -5.07 -12.98 -3.21
N ASP A 6 -4.89 -13.37 -1.95
CA ASP A 6 -5.92 -13.22 -0.92
C ASP A 6 -6.00 -11.80 -0.37
N SER A 7 -7.13 -11.42 0.22
CA SER A 7 -7.27 -10.14 0.92
C SER A 7 -6.39 -10.09 2.17
N ILE A 8 -6.07 -8.87 2.67
CA ILE A 8 -5.36 -8.73 3.94
C ILE A 8 -6.13 -9.40 5.10
N SER A 9 -7.46 -9.29 5.12
CA SER A 9 -8.29 -9.90 6.16
C SER A 9 -8.20 -11.43 6.18
N ASP A 10 -8.24 -12.08 5.02
CA ASP A 10 -8.10 -13.55 4.93
C ASP A 10 -6.72 -14.01 5.37
N PHE A 11 -5.69 -13.24 5.00
CA PHE A 11 -4.32 -13.52 5.38
C PHE A 11 -4.09 -13.38 6.90
N VAL A 12 -4.62 -12.31 7.50
CA VAL A 12 -4.58 -12.06 8.96
C VAL A 12 -5.29 -13.17 9.71
N LEU A 13 -6.46 -13.60 9.24
CA LEU A 13 -7.22 -14.69 9.88
C LEU A 13 -6.41 -16.01 9.88
N ARG A 14 -5.70 -16.33 8.79
CA ARG A 14 -4.83 -17.52 8.76
C ARG A 14 -3.66 -17.41 9.73
N ILE A 15 -3.00 -16.25 9.80
CA ILE A 15 -1.91 -16.02 10.76
C ILE A 15 -2.43 -16.17 12.19
N LYS A 16 -3.58 -15.57 12.49
CA LYS A 16 -4.21 -15.66 13.81
C LYS A 16 -4.58 -17.08 14.17
N ASN A 17 -5.19 -17.85 13.27
CA ASN A 17 -5.54 -19.25 13.54
C ASN A 17 -4.31 -20.13 13.84
N VAL A 18 -3.18 -19.86 13.19
CA VAL A 18 -1.91 -20.57 13.45
C VAL A 18 -1.31 -20.12 14.77
N GLY A 19 -1.33 -18.81 15.06
CA GLY A 19 -0.91 -18.26 16.35
C GLY A 19 -1.73 -18.82 17.51
N ASP A 20 -3.05 -18.90 17.32
CA ASP A 20 -4.02 -19.44 18.27
C ASP A 20 -3.77 -20.94 18.51
N ALA A 21 -3.44 -21.70 17.47
CA ALA A 21 -3.04 -23.11 17.61
C ALA A 21 -1.70 -23.32 18.33
N LEU A 22 -0.83 -22.29 18.36
CA LEU A 22 0.46 -22.29 19.04
C LEU A 22 0.42 -21.66 20.45
N LEU A 23 -0.78 -21.42 21.02
CA LEU A 23 -1.01 -20.62 22.22
C LEU A 23 -0.38 -21.11 23.55
N ALA A 24 0.57 -22.04 23.58
CA ALA A 24 1.13 -22.59 24.82
C ALA A 24 2.17 -21.72 25.57
N THR A 25 2.51 -20.49 25.15
CA THR A 25 3.59 -19.71 25.80
C THR A 25 3.28 -18.20 25.87
N SER A 26 3.84 -17.47 26.85
CA SER A 26 3.58 -16.04 27.17
C SER A 26 3.05 -15.12 26.04
N GLU A 27 1.96 -14.41 26.32
CA GLU A 27 1.12 -13.63 25.39
C GLU A 27 1.84 -12.48 24.65
N ASP A 28 2.73 -11.75 25.31
CA ASP A 28 3.42 -10.59 24.71
C ASP A 28 4.40 -10.93 23.59
N VAL A 29 5.03 -12.11 23.66
CA VAL A 29 5.98 -12.56 22.63
C VAL A 29 5.24 -12.97 21.36
N LYS A 30 4.05 -13.55 21.51
CA LYS A 30 3.22 -13.97 20.39
C LYS A 30 2.77 -12.80 19.54
N ASP A 31 2.36 -11.69 20.16
CA ASP A 31 1.84 -10.56 19.40
C ASP A 31 2.91 -9.97 18.46
N ARG A 32 4.15 -9.83 18.96
CA ARG A 32 5.31 -9.44 18.14
C ARG A 32 5.57 -10.42 17.00
N ASP A 33 5.58 -11.71 17.29
CA ASP A 33 5.85 -12.73 16.28
C ASP A 33 4.75 -12.76 15.20
N LEU A 34 3.51 -12.53 15.59
CA LEU A 34 2.37 -12.41 14.66
C LEU A 34 2.49 -11.16 13.78
N VAL A 35 2.86 -10.01 14.35
CA VAL A 35 3.14 -8.78 13.58
C VAL A 35 4.26 -9.02 12.58
N VAL A 36 5.39 -9.60 13.00
CA VAL A 36 6.52 -9.87 12.10
C VAL A 36 6.12 -10.84 10.98
N SER A 37 5.38 -11.90 11.32
CA SER A 37 4.89 -12.88 10.35
C SER A 37 3.91 -12.25 9.34
N LEU A 38 3.09 -11.30 9.80
CA LEU A 38 2.19 -10.50 8.96
C LEU A 38 3.01 -9.66 7.97
N MET A 39 3.96 -8.87 8.45
CA MET A 39 4.80 -8.00 7.60
C MET A 39 5.61 -8.78 6.57
N TYR A 40 6.13 -9.95 6.93
CA TYR A 40 6.92 -10.76 6.01
C TYR A 40 6.07 -11.41 4.89
N GLY A 41 4.75 -11.53 5.09
CA GLY A 41 3.87 -12.23 4.17
C GLY A 41 3.03 -11.37 3.24
N VAL A 42 2.93 -10.05 3.45
CA VAL A 42 2.04 -9.16 2.69
C VAL A 42 2.49 -8.84 1.25
N GLY A 43 3.76 -9.06 0.91
CA GLY A 43 4.29 -8.84 -0.44
C GLY A 43 4.74 -7.40 -0.73
N HIS A 44 5.37 -7.19 -1.89
CA HIS A 44 6.12 -5.96 -2.20
C HIS A 44 5.26 -4.69 -2.31
N ASP A 45 3.99 -4.81 -2.66
CA ASP A 45 3.05 -3.66 -2.72
C ASP A 45 2.85 -2.98 -1.35
N PHE A 46 3.21 -3.68 -0.28
CA PHE A 46 3.12 -3.22 1.10
C PHE A 46 4.49 -2.78 1.66
N ASP A 47 5.58 -2.81 0.89
CA ASP A 47 6.93 -2.45 1.39
C ASP A 47 6.98 -1.03 1.98
N SER A 48 6.22 -0.10 1.40
CA SER A 48 6.12 1.28 1.91
C SER A 48 5.54 1.34 3.32
N ILE A 49 4.42 0.64 3.58
CA ILE A 49 3.79 0.65 4.91
C ILE A 49 4.57 -0.22 5.89
N VAL A 50 5.17 -1.32 5.42
CA VAL A 50 6.11 -2.15 6.19
C VAL A 50 7.28 -1.31 6.69
N SER A 51 7.91 -0.51 5.82
CA SER A 51 9.01 0.37 6.21
C SER A 51 8.59 1.40 7.27
N VAL A 52 7.38 1.96 7.17
CA VAL A 52 6.87 2.93 8.15
C VAL A 52 6.66 2.27 9.51
N ILE A 53 6.01 1.10 9.53
CA ILE A 53 5.78 0.34 10.76
C ILE A 53 7.10 -0.10 11.39
N THR A 54 8.07 -0.57 10.59
CA THR A 54 9.41 -0.97 11.10
C THR A 54 10.22 0.22 11.61
N ALA A 55 10.06 1.41 11.04
CA ALA A 55 10.72 2.63 11.51
C ALA A 55 10.14 3.16 12.84
N GLN A 56 8.93 2.72 13.20
CA GLN A 56 8.27 3.14 14.44
C GLN A 56 8.93 2.46 15.65
N GLN A 57 9.53 3.25 16.55
CA GLN A 57 10.20 2.72 17.76
C GLN A 57 9.24 2.18 18.83
N ARG A 58 7.93 2.43 18.70
CA ARG A 58 6.92 1.92 19.64
C ARG A 58 6.55 0.50 19.28
N PHE A 59 6.21 -0.29 20.30
CA PHE A 59 5.52 -1.55 20.08
C PHE A 59 4.21 -1.28 19.32
N ILE A 60 4.04 -1.96 18.20
CA ILE A 60 2.78 -2.01 17.46
C ILE A 60 2.09 -3.33 17.81
N THR A 61 0.79 -3.28 18.04
CA THR A 61 0.00 -4.49 18.30
C THR A 61 -0.36 -5.19 16.99
N PHE A 62 -0.70 -6.48 17.03
CA PHE A 62 -1.20 -7.18 15.85
C PHE A 62 -2.46 -6.55 15.26
N GLU A 63 -3.34 -6.02 16.11
CA GLU A 63 -4.57 -5.34 15.68
C GLU A 63 -4.27 -4.02 14.95
N ASP A 64 -3.35 -3.21 15.48
CA ASP A 64 -2.91 -1.97 14.83
C ASP A 64 -2.24 -2.26 13.47
N ALA A 65 -1.38 -3.28 13.41
CA ALA A 65 -0.73 -3.69 12.17
C ALA A 65 -1.76 -4.14 11.12
N HIS A 66 -2.77 -4.91 11.53
CA HIS A 66 -3.88 -5.30 10.65
C HIS A 66 -4.63 -4.07 10.12
N PHE A 67 -4.99 -3.12 10.98
CA PHE A 67 -5.70 -1.91 10.57
C PHE A 67 -4.91 -1.07 9.56
N LEU A 68 -3.60 -0.87 9.80
CA LEU A 68 -2.74 -0.12 8.89
C LEU A 68 -2.61 -0.79 7.53
N LEU A 69 -2.45 -2.11 7.50
CA LEU A 69 -2.34 -2.87 6.26
C LEU A 69 -3.65 -2.87 5.47
N LEU A 70 -4.79 -3.00 6.14
CA LEU A 70 -6.11 -2.93 5.51
C LEU A 70 -6.37 -1.54 4.89
N THR A 71 -6.00 -0.48 5.61
CA THR A 71 -6.09 0.90 5.11
C THR A 71 -5.21 1.10 3.86
N HIS A 72 -4.00 0.54 3.86
CA HIS A 72 -3.11 0.60 2.70
C HIS A 72 -3.64 -0.20 1.51
N GLU A 73 -4.23 -1.38 1.74
CA GLU A 73 -4.89 -2.18 0.70
C GLU A 73 -6.02 -1.38 0.02
N GLN A 74 -6.90 -0.73 0.80
CA GLN A 74 -7.94 0.14 0.26
C GLN A 74 -7.37 1.30 -0.56
N ARG A 75 -6.26 1.90 -0.13
CA ARG A 75 -5.59 2.98 -0.86
C ARG A 75 -5.02 2.49 -2.20
N LEU A 76 -4.43 1.29 -2.24
CA LEU A 76 -3.94 0.67 -3.48
C LEU A 76 -5.09 0.43 -4.46
N HIS A 77 -6.22 -0.10 -4.00
CA HIS A 77 -7.43 -0.29 -4.82
C HIS A 77 -7.95 1.03 -5.41
N HIS A 78 -7.96 2.12 -4.64
CA HIS A 78 -8.37 3.44 -5.14
C HIS A 78 -7.38 4.01 -6.15
N LEU A 79 -6.07 3.83 -5.94
CA LEU A 79 -5.05 4.31 -6.86
C LEU A 79 -5.14 3.60 -8.21
N ASP A 80 -5.30 2.27 -8.19
CA ASP A 80 -5.49 1.46 -9.39
C ASP A 80 -6.75 1.91 -10.17
N SER A 81 -7.86 2.10 -9.45
CA SER A 81 -9.12 2.62 -10.02
C SER A 81 -8.98 4.04 -10.61
N SER A 82 -8.16 4.91 -9.99
CA SER A 82 -7.91 6.26 -10.48
C SER A 82 -7.01 6.29 -11.72
N SER A 83 -6.09 5.32 -11.85
CA SER A 83 -5.18 5.22 -12.98
C SER A 83 -5.88 4.80 -14.28
N GLN A 84 -7.05 4.16 -14.19
CA GLN A 84 -7.89 3.85 -15.35
C GLN A 84 -8.65 5.06 -15.93
N LEU A 85 -8.72 6.20 -15.23
CA LEU A 85 -9.49 7.36 -15.66
C LEU A 85 -8.68 8.44 -16.42
N ASP A 86 -7.36 8.27 -16.60
CA ASP A 86 -6.46 9.30 -17.16
C ASP A 86 -5.89 8.98 -18.56
N ILE A 87 -6.66 8.32 -19.43
CA ILE A 87 -6.24 8.08 -20.84
C ILE A 87 -6.98 9.01 -21.83
N GLY A 88 -7.82 9.94 -21.34
CA GLY A 88 -8.81 10.60 -22.21
C GLY A 88 -8.61 12.07 -22.56
N GLN A 89 -8.10 12.93 -21.67
CA GLN A 89 -8.33 14.37 -21.81
C GLN A 89 -7.16 15.26 -21.36
N SER A 90 -5.98 15.06 -21.96
CA SER A 90 -4.93 16.08 -21.94
C SER A 90 -4.96 16.87 -23.25
N SER A 91 -5.97 17.73 -23.42
CA SER A 91 -5.99 18.70 -24.52
C SER A 91 -5.13 19.91 -24.15
N ALA A 92 -3.85 19.87 -24.51
CA ALA A 92 -2.95 21.01 -24.43
C ALA A 92 -3.28 22.00 -25.57
N ASN A 93 -3.93 23.11 -25.23
CA ASN A 93 -4.16 24.21 -26.18
C ASN A 93 -2.85 24.98 -26.39
N TYR A 94 -2.11 24.64 -27.46
CA TYR A 94 -0.96 25.43 -27.89
C TYR A 94 -1.46 26.68 -28.62
N ALA A 95 -1.34 27.85 -27.98
CA ALA A 95 -1.51 29.14 -28.64
C ALA A 95 -0.24 29.46 -29.44
N THR A 96 -0.25 29.20 -30.75
CA THR A 96 0.83 29.62 -31.64
C THR A 96 0.71 31.12 -31.90
N ASN A 97 1.53 31.94 -31.23
CA ASN A 97 1.67 33.35 -31.58
C ASN A 97 2.38 33.44 -32.93
N SER A 98 1.62 33.58 -34.02
CA SER A 98 2.16 33.90 -35.34
C SER A 98 2.70 35.32 -35.31
N SER A 99 3.98 35.46 -34.99
CA SER A 99 4.76 36.68 -35.24
C SER A 99 4.59 37.04 -36.72
N GLN A 100 3.83 38.11 -36.98
CA GLN A 100 3.77 38.73 -38.30
C GLN A 100 5.15 39.32 -38.61
N GLU A 101 5.98 38.52 -39.27
CA GLU A 101 7.20 38.95 -39.92
C GLU A 101 6.82 39.81 -41.13
N LYS A 102 6.58 41.11 -40.89
CA LYS A 102 6.44 42.08 -41.99
C LYS A 102 7.84 42.44 -42.48
N LYS A 103 8.32 41.66 -43.45
CA LYS A 103 9.53 41.96 -44.21
C LYS A 103 9.35 43.26 -44.99
N LYS A 104 10.32 44.15 -44.74
CA LYS A 104 10.96 45.12 -45.62
C LYS A 104 10.70 44.92 -47.13
N ASP A 105 10.08 45.93 -47.73
CA ASP A 105 10.17 46.38 -49.12
C ASP A 105 9.79 47.87 -49.09
N THR A 106 10.37 48.83 -49.79
CA THR A 106 11.51 48.99 -50.71
C THR A 106 11.83 50.48 -50.63
#